data_AF-A0A951G492-F1
#
_entry.id   AF-A0A951G492-F1
#
_cell.length_a   1.000
_cell.length_b   1.000
_cell.length_c   1.000
_cell.angle_alpha   90.00
_cell.angle_beta   90.00
_cell.angle_gamma   90.00
#
_symmetry.space_group_name_H-M   'P 1'
#
loop_
_entity.id
_entity.type
_entity.pdbx_description
1 polymer ?
#
loop_
_entity_poly.entity_id
_entity_poly.type
_entity_poly.pdbx_seq_one_letter_code
_entity_poly.pdbx_strand_id
1 'polypeptide(L)'
;MAEGLSAGEVGKEIAEHREHTEHAGHPAAHLGRDRLISIIEAILLSVVALLAAWSGYSAAKWGSRSSILLAKASSAQSESSVAQIQATQIRTLDSVSFNAAEAAYLANDPRAFRVTLRRLRPGYRPAFAAWLATHPLKNPTAPPDPSYMPQYRIPQEAQATVLDAQANGYFNQAESASGTADKYVRITVLLAAVLFLVGIGSRFPVRTARYGLIAVAAVLLALSVVQLLSLPGPPS
;
A
#
# COMPACT_ATOMS: atom_id res chain seq x y z
N MET A 1 -21.88 -14.19 83.05
CA MET A 1 -20.53 -14.66 83.38
C MET A 1 -20.10 -15.52 82.20
N ALA A 2 -19.00 -15.15 81.54
CA ALA A 2 -18.45 -15.93 80.44
C ALA A 2 -17.50 -16.97 81.03
N GLU A 3 -17.85 -18.25 80.94
CA GLU A 3 -16.92 -19.34 81.22
C GLU A 3 -15.93 -19.39 80.05
N GLY A 4 -14.72 -18.89 80.28
CA GLY A 4 -13.60 -19.03 79.35
C GLY A 4 -13.07 -20.46 79.41
N LEU A 5 -12.83 -21.04 78.23
CA LEU A 5 -12.23 -22.37 78.06
C LEU A 5 -10.96 -22.52 78.90
N SER A 6 -10.79 -23.68 79.52
CA SER A 6 -9.61 -23.98 80.33
C SER A 6 -8.36 -24.10 79.44
N ALA A 7 -7.17 -23.79 79.99
CA ALA A 7 -5.91 -23.85 79.23
C ALA A 7 -5.63 -25.24 78.62
N GLY A 8 -6.17 -26.31 79.21
CA GLY A 8 -6.10 -27.67 78.67
C GLY A 8 -7.01 -27.91 77.47
N GLU A 9 -8.21 -27.33 77.45
CA GLU A 9 -9.12 -27.36 76.29
C GLU A 9 -8.57 -26.55 75.12
N VAL A 10 -8.02 -25.37 75.38
CA VAL A 10 -7.37 -24.55 74.34
C VAL A 10 -6.17 -25.29 73.74
N GLY A 11 -5.39 -26.00 74.56
CA GLY A 11 -4.28 -26.84 74.06
C GLY A 11 -4.74 -28.01 73.19
N LYS A 12 -5.86 -28.64 73.56
CA LYS A 12 -6.44 -29.75 72.80
C LYS A 12 -7.06 -29.27 71.48
N GLU A 13 -7.73 -28.13 71.48
CA GLU A 13 -8.37 -27.54 70.30
C GLU A 13 -7.33 -26.98 69.31
N ILE A 14 -6.22 -26.43 69.82
CA ILE A 14 -5.06 -26.07 68.99
C ILE A 14 -4.39 -27.32 68.41
N ALA A 15 -4.30 -28.41 69.17
CA ALA A 15 -3.75 -29.68 68.67
C ALA A 15 -4.66 -30.32 67.61
N GLU A 16 -5.98 -30.35 67.81
CA GLU A 16 -6.97 -30.84 66.83
C GLU A 16 -6.99 -29.96 65.56
N HIS A 17 -6.88 -28.63 65.67
CA HIS A 17 -6.74 -27.76 64.51
C HIS A 17 -5.40 -27.94 63.77
N ARG A 18 -4.33 -28.28 64.50
CA ARG A 18 -3.02 -28.59 63.91
C ARG A 18 -3.01 -29.94 63.21
N GLU A 19 -3.68 -30.96 63.76
CA GLU A 19 -3.84 -32.27 63.15
C GLU A 19 -4.75 -32.21 61.90
N HIS A 20 -5.81 -31.39 61.91
CA HIS A 20 -6.64 -31.15 60.72
C HIS A 20 -5.94 -30.35 59.63
N THR A 21 -4.94 -29.53 59.96
CA THR A 21 -4.11 -28.81 58.98
C THR A 21 -2.93 -29.63 58.47
N GLU A 22 -2.39 -30.57 59.27
CA GLU A 22 -1.32 -31.49 58.87
C GLU A 22 -1.84 -32.71 58.07
N HIS A 23 -3.11 -33.12 58.24
CA HIS A 23 -3.74 -34.16 57.41
C HIS A 23 -4.38 -33.67 56.10
N ALA A 24 -4.31 -32.38 55.77
CA ALA A 24 -4.59 -31.87 54.42
C ALA A 24 -3.36 -32.08 53.50
N GLY A 25 -2.96 -33.35 53.37
CA GLY A 25 -1.94 -33.80 52.44
C GLY A 25 -2.33 -33.51 50.99
N HIS A 26 -1.69 -32.49 50.42
CA HIS A 26 -1.54 -32.17 48.99
C HIS A 26 -2.79 -31.74 48.20
N PRO A 27 -2.62 -30.61 47.48
CA PRO A 27 -2.02 -30.77 46.16
C PRO A 27 -0.88 -29.77 45.91
N ALA A 28 0.34 -30.12 46.34
CA ALA A 28 1.56 -29.49 45.84
C ALA A 28 1.71 -29.63 44.31
N ALA A 29 1.04 -30.62 43.70
CA ALA A 29 0.95 -30.81 42.27
C ALA A 29 0.11 -29.75 41.52
N HIS A 30 -0.87 -29.11 42.18
CA HIS A 30 -1.69 -28.07 41.54
C HIS A 30 -0.97 -26.70 41.50
N LEU A 31 -0.21 -26.34 42.55
CA LEU A 31 0.58 -25.10 42.58
C LEU A 31 1.67 -25.05 41.48
N GLY A 32 2.35 -26.17 41.23
CA GLY A 32 3.38 -26.25 40.18
C GLY A 32 2.80 -26.21 38.76
N ARG A 33 1.66 -26.87 38.55
CA ARG A 33 0.98 -26.93 37.24
C ARG A 33 0.32 -25.60 36.88
N ASP A 34 -0.29 -24.93 37.86
CA ASP A 34 -0.84 -23.58 37.68
C ASP A 34 0.27 -22.55 37.41
N ARG A 35 1.43 -22.67 38.08
CA ARG A 35 2.59 -21.81 37.83
C ARG A 35 3.19 -22.02 36.42
N LEU A 36 3.29 -23.27 35.95
CA LEU A 36 3.72 -23.58 34.58
C LEU A 36 2.75 -23.00 33.54
N ILE A 37 1.45 -23.12 33.78
CA ILE A 37 0.41 -22.54 32.91
C ILE A 37 0.55 -21.02 32.83
N SER A 38 0.73 -20.33 33.97
CA SER A 38 0.94 -18.87 33.98
C SER A 38 2.20 -18.42 33.24
N ILE A 39 3.30 -19.18 33.34
CA ILE A 39 4.54 -18.88 32.60
C ILE A 39 4.32 -19.05 31.09
N ILE A 40 3.66 -20.14 30.68
CA ILE A 40 3.34 -20.40 29.26
C ILE A 40 2.41 -19.32 28.70
N GLU A 41 1.39 -18.91 29.45
CA GLU A 41 0.48 -17.81 29.07
C GLU A 41 1.25 -16.49 28.90
N ALA A 42 2.16 -16.15 29.82
CA ALA A 42 2.98 -14.94 29.72
C ALA A 42 3.93 -14.96 28.51
N ILE A 43 4.56 -16.10 28.24
CA ILE A 43 5.41 -16.28 27.05
C ILE A 43 4.57 -16.12 25.78
N LEU A 44 3.41 -16.77 25.72
CA LEU A 44 2.52 -16.68 24.56
C LEU A 44 2.07 -15.23 24.30
N LEU A 45 1.65 -14.50 25.34
CA LEU A 45 1.29 -13.09 25.22
C LEU A 45 2.45 -12.23 24.73
N SER A 46 3.67 -12.50 25.23
CA SER A 46 4.88 -11.80 24.80
C SER A 46 5.17 -12.05 23.32
N VAL A 47 5.05 -13.30 22.86
CA VAL A 47 5.22 -13.65 21.44
C VAL A 47 4.18 -12.94 20.58
N VAL A 48 2.90 -12.98 20.96
CA VAL A 48 1.82 -12.30 20.22
C VAL A 48 2.06 -10.79 20.13
N ALA A 49 2.51 -10.16 21.21
CA ALA A 49 2.84 -8.74 21.23
C ALA A 49 4.00 -8.40 20.27
N LEU A 50 5.06 -9.22 20.26
CA LEU A 50 6.19 -9.04 19.33
C LEU A 50 5.76 -9.22 17.88
N LEU A 51 4.92 -10.21 17.58
CA LEU A 51 4.37 -10.41 16.23
C LEU A 51 3.51 -9.21 15.80
N ALA A 52 2.70 -8.65 16.70
CA ALA A 52 1.86 -7.49 16.41
C ALA A 52 2.70 -6.23 16.17
N ALA A 53 3.76 -6.04 16.96
CA ALA A 53 4.72 -4.95 16.74
C ALA A 53 5.44 -5.10 15.40
N TRP A 54 5.88 -6.32 15.07
CA TRP A 54 6.54 -6.61 13.79
C TRP A 54 5.61 -6.39 12.59
N SER A 55 4.35 -6.83 12.67
CA SER A 55 3.38 -6.61 11.60
C SER A 55 3.05 -5.12 11.45
N GLY A 56 2.88 -4.38 12.55
CA GLY A 56 2.69 -2.93 12.51
C GLY A 56 3.87 -2.18 11.89
N TYR A 57 5.09 -2.53 12.27
CA TYR A 57 6.32 -1.99 11.67
C TYR A 57 6.39 -2.27 10.16
N SER A 58 6.11 -3.51 9.77
CA SER A 58 6.17 -3.94 8.37
C SER A 58 5.10 -3.23 7.53
N ALA A 59 3.88 -3.06 8.05
CA ALA A 59 2.84 -2.27 7.42
C ALA A 59 3.29 -0.82 7.17
N ALA A 60 3.89 -0.18 8.18
CA ALA A 60 4.37 1.19 8.05
C ALA A 60 5.49 1.33 7.00
N LYS A 61 6.44 0.37 6.95
CA LYS A 61 7.51 0.33 5.95
C LYS A 61 6.97 0.18 4.52
N TRP A 62 6.07 -0.78 4.29
CA TRP A 62 5.43 -0.97 2.98
C TRP A 62 4.53 0.22 2.59
N GLY A 63 3.82 0.81 3.55
CA GLY A 63 3.03 2.01 3.34
C GLY A 63 3.88 3.22 2.95
N SER A 64 5.02 3.44 3.62
CA SER A 64 5.97 4.48 3.24
C SER A 64 6.52 4.27 1.83
N ARG A 65 6.87 3.03 1.47
CA ARG A 65 7.30 2.69 0.11
C ARG A 65 6.23 2.98 -0.92
N SER A 66 4.98 2.63 -0.65
CA SER A 66 3.82 2.96 -1.51
C SER A 66 3.70 4.48 -1.70
N SER A 67 3.73 5.27 -0.62
CA SER A 67 3.64 6.73 -0.70
C SER A 67 4.75 7.36 -1.54
N ILE A 68 5.99 6.89 -1.42
CA ILE A 68 7.12 7.37 -2.24
C ILE A 68 6.89 7.04 -3.72
N LEU A 69 6.45 5.82 -4.02
CA LEU A 69 6.16 5.39 -5.40
C LEU A 69 5.00 6.18 -5.99
N LEU A 70 3.94 6.43 -5.22
CA LEU A 70 2.80 7.24 -5.64
C LEU A 70 3.22 8.69 -5.91
N ALA A 71 4.09 9.27 -5.08
CA ALA A 71 4.64 10.61 -5.33
C ALA A 71 5.44 10.65 -6.65
N LYS A 72 6.23 9.61 -6.96
CA LYS A 72 6.93 9.48 -8.25
C LYS A 72 5.97 9.34 -9.42
N ALA A 73 4.91 8.53 -9.27
CA ALA A 73 3.86 8.39 -10.27
C ALA A 73 3.20 9.73 -10.58
N SER A 74 2.79 10.48 -9.55
CA SER A 74 2.18 11.80 -9.69
C SER A 74 3.12 12.82 -10.36
N SER A 75 4.41 12.80 -10.02
CA SER A 75 5.41 13.67 -10.66
C SER A 75 5.52 13.36 -12.15
N ALA A 76 5.69 12.09 -12.52
CA ALA A 76 5.78 11.66 -13.91
C ALA A 76 4.49 11.97 -14.69
N GLN A 77 3.32 11.81 -14.06
CA GLN A 77 2.04 12.17 -14.67
C GLN A 77 1.92 13.68 -14.92
N SER A 78 2.41 14.50 -13.99
CA SER A 78 2.43 15.96 -14.15
C SER A 78 3.33 16.37 -15.32
N GLU A 79 4.54 15.82 -15.40
CA GLU A 79 5.47 16.06 -16.51
C GLU A 79 4.90 15.56 -17.85
N SER A 80 4.25 14.40 -17.87
CA SER A 80 3.54 13.87 -19.05
C SER A 80 2.45 14.85 -19.52
N SER A 81 1.66 15.36 -18.58
CA SER A 81 0.60 16.33 -18.88
C SER A 81 1.17 17.63 -19.46
N VAL A 82 2.27 18.13 -18.91
CA VAL A 82 2.98 19.30 -19.45
C VAL A 82 3.45 19.03 -20.88
N ALA A 83 4.07 17.88 -21.14
CA ALA A 83 4.54 17.52 -22.49
C ALA A 83 3.36 17.37 -23.47
N GLN A 84 2.25 16.77 -23.06
CA GLN A 84 1.05 16.62 -23.89
C GLN A 84 0.41 17.98 -24.23
N ILE A 85 0.36 18.91 -23.27
CA ILE A 85 -0.12 20.28 -23.50
C ILE A 85 0.79 20.99 -24.50
N GLN A 86 2.11 20.91 -24.33
CA GLN A 86 3.07 21.50 -25.26
C GLN A 86 2.93 20.92 -26.67
N ALA A 87 2.77 19.60 -26.79
CA ALA A 87 2.52 18.94 -28.07
C ALA A 87 1.25 19.45 -28.75
N THR A 88 0.15 19.55 -27.99
CA THR A 88 -1.13 20.06 -28.50
C THR A 88 -1.04 21.53 -28.93
N GLN A 89 -0.33 22.36 -28.17
CA GLN A 89 -0.06 23.75 -28.54
C GLN A 89 0.77 23.85 -29.82
N ILE A 90 1.83 23.03 -29.91
CA ILE A 90 2.69 22.92 -31.09
C ILE A 90 1.86 22.55 -32.33
N ARG A 91 1.01 21.52 -32.22
CA ARG A 91 0.14 21.06 -33.30
C ARG A 91 -0.82 22.16 -33.75
N THR A 92 -1.41 22.85 -32.79
CA THR A 92 -2.31 23.98 -33.05
C THR A 92 -1.59 25.13 -33.76
N LEU A 93 -0.39 25.51 -33.30
CA LEU A 93 0.43 26.55 -33.92
C LEU A 93 0.84 26.18 -35.35
N ASP A 94 1.15 24.91 -35.60
CA ASP A 94 1.46 24.40 -36.95
C ASP A 94 0.24 24.46 -37.87
N SER A 95 -0.93 24.02 -37.40
CA SER A 95 -2.20 24.14 -38.16
C SER A 95 -2.54 25.59 -38.51
N VAL A 96 -2.37 26.53 -37.56
CA VAL A 96 -2.59 27.96 -37.83
C VAL A 96 -1.59 28.49 -38.85
N SER A 97 -0.33 28.06 -38.76
CA SER A 97 0.71 28.46 -39.71
C SER A 97 0.49 27.88 -41.10
N PHE A 98 -0.05 26.66 -41.18
CA PHE A 98 -0.50 26.03 -42.42
C PHE A 98 -1.60 26.85 -43.10
N ASN A 99 -2.67 27.21 -42.37
CA ASN A 99 -3.77 28.01 -42.92
C ASN A 99 -3.27 29.33 -43.53
N ALA A 100 -2.31 29.99 -42.88
CA ALA A 100 -1.72 31.22 -43.41
C ALA A 100 -0.89 30.97 -44.69
N ALA A 101 -0.15 29.86 -44.76
CA ALA A 101 0.61 29.48 -45.95
C ALA A 101 -0.31 29.07 -47.11
N GLU A 102 -1.35 28.30 -46.83
CA GLU A 102 -2.36 27.89 -47.79
C GLU A 102 -3.11 29.10 -48.36
N ALA A 103 -3.57 30.03 -47.52
CA ALA A 103 -4.24 31.24 -47.98
C ALA A 103 -3.36 32.10 -48.90
N ALA A 104 -2.08 32.28 -48.55
CA ALA A 104 -1.13 33.01 -49.39
C ALA A 104 -0.86 32.30 -50.73
N TYR A 105 -0.84 30.97 -50.71
CA TYR A 105 -0.68 30.15 -51.91
C TYR A 105 -1.89 30.23 -52.84
N LEU A 106 -3.11 30.12 -52.30
CA LEU A 106 -4.36 30.26 -53.05
C LEU A 106 -4.58 31.68 -53.60
N ALA A 107 -4.11 32.70 -52.88
CA ALA A 107 -4.12 34.09 -53.35
C ALA A 107 -3.07 34.38 -54.45
N ASN A 108 -2.23 33.40 -54.80
CA ASN A 108 -1.14 33.52 -55.77
C ASN A 108 -0.16 34.68 -55.44
N ASP A 109 0.08 34.94 -54.15
CA ASP A 109 1.02 35.97 -53.67
C ASP A 109 2.35 35.32 -53.22
N PRO A 110 3.39 35.32 -54.09
CA PRO A 110 4.66 34.68 -53.78
C PRO A 110 5.46 35.42 -52.69
N ARG A 111 5.17 36.70 -52.44
CA ARG A 111 5.81 37.46 -51.35
C ARG A 111 5.22 37.06 -50.02
N ALA A 112 3.89 37.04 -49.91
CA ALA A 112 3.19 36.59 -48.70
C ALA A 112 3.54 35.12 -48.37
N PHE A 113 3.56 34.24 -49.38
CA PHE A 113 3.92 32.83 -49.20
C PHE A 113 5.35 32.65 -48.66
N ARG A 114 6.31 33.43 -49.16
CA ARG A 114 7.70 33.37 -48.65
C ARG A 114 7.79 33.81 -47.18
N VAL A 115 6.99 34.80 -46.78
CA VAL A 115 6.94 35.27 -45.38
C VAL A 115 6.34 34.21 -44.47
N THR A 116 5.26 33.53 -44.87
CA THR A 116 4.65 32.46 -44.07
C THR A 116 5.59 31.27 -43.92
N LEU A 117 6.29 30.85 -44.99
CA LEU A 117 7.30 29.80 -44.92
C LEU A 117 8.44 30.12 -43.93
N ARG A 118 8.88 31.38 -43.87
CA ARG A 118 9.91 31.81 -42.90
C ARG A 118 9.44 31.70 -41.45
N ARG A 119 8.13 31.88 -41.19
CA ARG A 119 7.54 31.79 -39.84
C ARG A 119 7.32 30.36 -39.37
N LEU A 120 7.31 29.37 -40.26
CA LEU A 120 7.16 27.96 -39.88
C LEU A 120 8.24 27.53 -38.89
N ARG A 121 7.83 26.82 -37.84
CA ARG A 121 8.74 26.24 -36.86
C ARG A 121 9.73 25.29 -37.56
N PRO A 122 11.02 25.26 -37.18
CA PRO A 122 12.01 24.37 -37.79
C PRO A 122 11.58 22.89 -37.86
N GLY A 123 10.92 22.37 -36.81
CA GLY A 123 10.42 20.98 -36.79
C GLY A 123 9.25 20.69 -37.74
N TYR A 124 8.53 21.72 -38.22
CA TYR A 124 7.40 21.55 -39.14
C TYR A 124 7.81 21.69 -40.61
N ARG A 125 8.88 22.43 -40.90
CA ARG A 125 9.36 22.70 -42.28
C ARG A 125 9.62 21.43 -43.11
N PRO A 126 10.25 20.36 -42.60
CA PRO A 126 10.48 19.15 -43.40
C PRO A 126 9.16 18.48 -43.82
N ALA A 127 8.18 18.43 -42.90
CA ALA A 127 6.85 17.91 -43.19
C ALA A 127 6.12 18.76 -44.23
N PHE A 128 6.16 20.08 -44.07
CA PHE A 128 5.53 21.02 -45.01
C PHE A 128 6.16 20.91 -46.41
N ALA A 129 7.49 20.85 -46.51
CA ALA A 129 8.20 20.73 -47.79
C ALA A 129 7.90 19.40 -48.48
N ALA A 130 7.89 18.30 -47.72
CA ALA A 130 7.56 16.99 -48.25
C ALA A 130 6.09 16.92 -48.72
N TRP A 131 5.18 17.52 -47.96
CA TRP A 131 3.77 17.64 -48.35
C TRP A 131 3.61 18.45 -49.64
N LEU A 132 4.26 19.62 -49.74
CA LEU A 132 4.19 20.44 -50.96
C LEU A 132 4.72 19.70 -52.20
N ALA A 133 5.75 18.87 -52.03
CA ALA A 133 6.30 18.02 -53.10
C ALA A 133 5.31 16.94 -53.60
N THR A 134 4.24 16.63 -52.86
CA THR A 134 3.16 15.75 -53.32
C THR A 134 2.20 16.41 -54.31
N HIS A 135 2.38 17.72 -54.57
CA HIS A 135 1.56 18.53 -55.47
C HIS A 135 0.05 18.50 -55.12
N PRO A 136 -0.35 18.95 -53.91
CA PRO A 136 -1.70 18.77 -53.39
C PRO A 136 -2.84 19.36 -54.25
N LEU A 137 -2.57 20.40 -55.06
CA LEU A 137 -3.57 20.96 -55.98
C LEU A 137 -3.81 20.12 -57.24
N LYS A 138 -2.86 19.25 -57.61
CA LYS A 138 -2.92 18.45 -58.84
C LYS A 138 -3.10 16.96 -58.54
N ASN A 139 -2.77 16.56 -57.33
CA ASN A 139 -2.80 15.18 -56.89
C ASN A 139 -3.94 14.97 -55.88
N PRO A 140 -5.08 14.38 -56.30
CA PRO A 140 -6.21 14.13 -55.42
C PRO A 140 -5.92 13.10 -54.32
N THR A 141 -4.82 12.33 -54.42
CA THR A 141 -4.39 11.39 -53.37
C THR A 141 -3.31 11.99 -52.46
N ALA A 142 -2.99 13.27 -52.59
CA ALA A 142 -2.07 13.93 -51.68
C ALA A 142 -2.66 13.95 -50.26
N PRO A 143 -1.81 13.82 -49.21
CA PRO A 143 -2.29 13.94 -47.84
C PRO A 143 -3.00 15.29 -47.60
N PRO A 144 -4.05 15.35 -46.77
CA PRO A 144 -4.83 16.59 -46.57
C PRO A 144 -4.01 17.75 -46.02
N ASP A 145 -3.08 17.47 -45.10
CA ASP A 145 -2.20 18.49 -44.52
C ASP A 145 -0.83 17.89 -44.12
N PRO A 146 0.20 18.73 -43.91
CA PRO A 146 1.53 18.25 -43.54
C PRO A 146 1.60 17.43 -42.25
N SER A 147 0.61 17.52 -41.36
CA SER A 147 0.54 16.73 -40.12
C SER A 147 0.33 15.23 -40.36
N TYR A 148 -0.17 14.84 -41.55
CA TYR A 148 -0.26 13.44 -41.98
C TYR A 148 1.04 12.90 -42.58
N MET A 149 2.06 13.74 -42.72
CA MET A 149 3.35 13.32 -43.28
C MET A 149 4.18 12.57 -42.24
N PRO A 150 4.91 11.49 -42.62
CA PRO A 150 5.81 10.78 -41.70
C PRO A 150 6.94 11.63 -41.10
N GLN A 151 7.28 12.72 -41.78
CA GLN A 151 8.27 13.70 -41.34
C GLN A 151 7.73 14.61 -40.22
N TYR A 152 6.41 14.65 -40.01
CA TYR A 152 5.82 15.42 -38.92
C TYR A 152 5.99 14.67 -37.61
N ARG A 153 6.91 15.17 -36.78
CA ARG A 153 7.21 14.60 -35.47
C ARG A 153 7.23 15.70 -34.44
N ILE A 154 6.46 15.51 -33.37
CA ILE A 154 6.46 16.38 -32.20
C ILE A 154 7.16 15.61 -31.07
N PRO A 155 8.42 15.97 -30.73
CA PRO A 155 9.17 15.26 -29.68
C PRO A 155 8.43 15.17 -28.35
N GLN A 156 7.62 16.17 -28.03
CA GLN A 156 6.83 16.24 -26.81
C GLN A 156 5.73 15.16 -26.73
N GLU A 157 5.16 14.70 -27.86
CA GLU A 157 4.19 13.60 -27.86
C GLU A 157 4.86 12.28 -27.45
N ALA A 158 6.06 12.01 -28.00
CA ALA A 158 6.86 10.86 -27.62
C ALA A 158 7.30 10.93 -26.15
N GLN A 159 7.71 12.12 -25.69
CA GLN A 159 8.07 12.35 -24.30
C GLN A 159 6.89 12.11 -23.34
N ALA A 160 5.71 12.62 -23.66
CA ALA A 160 4.49 12.39 -22.87
C ALA A 160 4.18 10.89 -22.75
N THR A 161 4.27 10.15 -23.87
CA THR A 161 4.04 8.70 -23.89
C THR A 161 5.02 7.95 -22.98
N VAL A 162 6.31 8.31 -23.01
CA VAL A 162 7.34 7.69 -22.16
C VAL A 162 7.09 8.00 -20.68
N LEU A 163 6.76 9.24 -20.34
CA LEU A 163 6.48 9.66 -18.96
C LEU A 163 5.21 9.01 -18.41
N ASP A 164 4.17 8.88 -19.22
CA ASP A 164 2.93 8.18 -18.86
C ASP A 164 3.19 6.70 -18.55
N ALA A 165 3.98 6.03 -19.39
CA ALA A 165 4.40 4.65 -19.12
C ALA A 165 5.21 4.52 -17.81
N GLN A 166 6.07 5.48 -17.51
CA GLN A 166 6.80 5.52 -16.23
C GLN A 166 5.85 5.76 -15.04
N ALA A 167 4.89 6.67 -15.17
CA ALA A 167 3.90 6.95 -14.14
C ALA A 167 3.09 5.69 -13.79
N ASN A 168 2.61 4.98 -14.80
CA ASN A 168 1.91 3.70 -14.66
C ASN A 168 2.80 2.63 -14.00
N GLY A 169 4.08 2.57 -14.38
CA GLY A 169 5.05 1.66 -13.77
C GLY A 169 5.25 1.92 -12.28
N TYR A 170 5.32 3.18 -11.85
CA TYR A 170 5.41 3.54 -10.43
C TYR A 170 4.09 3.28 -9.69
N PHE A 171 2.95 3.58 -10.32
CA PHE A 171 1.64 3.35 -9.74
C PHE A 171 1.39 1.87 -9.43
N ASN A 172 1.67 0.96 -10.37
CA ASN A 172 1.52 -0.48 -10.17
C ASN A 172 2.40 -1.02 -9.03
N GLN A 173 3.62 -0.48 -8.91
CA GLN A 173 4.51 -0.81 -7.79
C GLN A 173 3.97 -0.26 -6.45
N ALA A 174 3.40 0.95 -6.45
CA ALA A 174 2.79 1.55 -5.27
C ALA A 174 1.60 0.72 -4.79
N GLU A 175 0.73 0.29 -5.71
CA GLU A 175 -0.43 -0.56 -5.41
C GLU A 175 0.00 -1.91 -4.82
N SER A 176 1.01 -2.56 -5.40
CA SER A 176 1.56 -3.81 -4.88
C SER A 176 2.16 -3.63 -3.47
N ALA A 177 2.84 -2.52 -3.22
CA ALA A 177 3.37 -2.17 -1.90
C ALA A 177 2.25 -1.89 -0.88
N SER A 178 1.22 -1.14 -1.30
CA SER A 178 0.03 -0.86 -0.48
C SER A 178 -0.70 -2.13 -0.10
N GLY A 179 -0.96 -3.00 -1.07
CA GLY A 179 -1.61 -4.29 -0.83
C GLY A 179 -0.81 -5.20 0.09
N THR A 180 0.52 -5.06 0.15
CA THR A 180 1.35 -5.76 1.14
C THR A 180 1.23 -5.12 2.53
N ALA A 181 1.23 -3.79 2.61
CA ALA A 181 1.01 -3.06 3.85
C ALA A 181 -0.34 -3.43 4.50
N ASP A 182 -1.41 -3.47 3.70
CA ASP A 182 -2.76 -3.78 4.16
C ASP A 182 -2.86 -5.20 4.74
N LYS A 183 -2.17 -6.18 4.14
CA LYS A 183 -2.08 -7.54 4.69
C LYS A 183 -1.41 -7.56 6.06
N TYR A 184 -0.34 -6.77 6.25
CA TYR A 184 0.29 -6.62 7.56
C TYR A 184 -0.62 -5.92 8.58
N VAL A 185 -1.35 -4.88 8.19
CA VAL A 185 -2.35 -4.22 9.06
C VAL A 185 -3.41 -5.23 9.52
N ARG A 186 -3.93 -6.05 8.60
CA ARG A 186 -4.89 -7.11 8.93
C ARG A 186 -4.35 -8.07 9.97
N ILE A 187 -3.09 -8.53 9.83
CA ILE A 187 -2.45 -9.42 10.81
C ILE A 187 -2.34 -8.74 12.18
N THR A 188 -1.98 -7.46 12.24
CA THR A 188 -1.93 -6.70 13.49
C THR A 188 -3.28 -6.69 14.21
N VAL A 189 -4.37 -6.48 13.47
CA VAL A 189 -5.74 -6.49 14.03
C VAL A 189 -6.12 -7.88 14.55
N LEU A 190 -5.78 -8.95 13.82
CA LEU A 190 -6.01 -10.33 14.27
C LEU A 190 -5.23 -10.64 15.55
N LEU A 191 -3.96 -10.24 15.63
CA LEU A 191 -3.13 -10.44 16.83
C LEU A 191 -3.63 -9.60 18.01
N ALA A 192 -4.12 -8.38 17.78
CA ALA A 192 -4.78 -7.58 18.82
C ALA A 192 -6.04 -8.26 19.35
N ALA A 193 -6.86 -8.84 18.47
CA ALA A 193 -8.00 -9.66 18.87
C ALA A 193 -7.56 -10.86 19.71
N VAL A 194 -6.49 -11.57 19.33
CA VAL A 194 -5.92 -12.68 20.13
C VAL A 194 -5.53 -12.21 21.53
N LEU A 195 -4.79 -11.10 21.67
CA LEU A 195 -4.43 -10.53 22.97
C LEU A 195 -5.66 -10.22 23.82
N PHE A 196 -6.70 -9.65 23.20
CA PHE A 196 -7.96 -9.31 23.87
C PHE A 196 -8.72 -10.57 24.34
N LEU A 197 -8.87 -11.57 23.47
CA LEU A 197 -9.55 -12.83 23.81
C LEU A 197 -8.83 -13.58 24.94
N VAL A 198 -7.49 -13.66 24.88
CA VAL A 198 -6.69 -14.29 25.94
C VAL A 198 -6.78 -13.48 27.24
N GLY A 199 -6.71 -12.15 27.16
CA GLY A 199 -6.80 -11.25 28.31
C GLY A 199 -8.12 -11.37 29.05
N ILE A 200 -9.26 -11.31 28.35
CA ILE A 200 -10.58 -11.45 28.98
C ILE A 200 -10.85 -12.91 29.40
N GLY A 201 -10.41 -13.90 28.62
CA GLY A 201 -10.60 -15.32 28.93
C GLY A 201 -10.05 -15.72 30.31
N SER A 202 -8.99 -15.04 30.78
CA SER A 202 -8.40 -15.25 32.11
C SER A 202 -9.30 -14.82 33.28
N ARG A 203 -10.29 -13.95 33.05
CA ARG A 203 -11.16 -13.36 34.09
C ARG A 203 -12.53 -14.04 34.23
N PHE A 204 -12.92 -14.91 33.30
CA PHE A 204 -14.24 -15.54 33.34
C PHE A 204 -14.30 -16.71 34.35
N PRO A 205 -15.28 -16.72 35.27
CA PRO A 205 -15.46 -17.82 36.22
C PRO A 205 -16.03 -19.09 35.56
N VAL A 206 -16.69 -18.95 34.39
CA VAL A 206 -17.32 -20.06 33.67
C VAL A 206 -16.30 -20.78 32.79
N ARG A 207 -16.00 -22.04 33.16
CA ARG A 207 -14.96 -22.86 32.49
C ARG A 207 -15.24 -23.09 30.99
N THR A 208 -16.49 -23.32 30.60
CA THR A 208 -16.87 -23.52 29.19
C THR A 208 -16.63 -22.28 28.34
N ALA A 209 -16.97 -21.09 28.86
CA ALA A 209 -16.69 -19.82 28.18
C ALA A 209 -15.18 -19.58 28.02
N ARG A 210 -14.38 -19.90 29.04
CA ARG A 210 -12.91 -19.81 28.97
C ARG A 210 -12.33 -20.70 27.86
N TYR A 211 -12.72 -21.97 27.80
CA TYR A 211 -12.22 -22.88 26.75
C TYR A 211 -12.67 -22.45 25.34
N GLY A 212 -13.89 -21.95 25.18
CA GLY A 212 -14.37 -21.42 23.91
C GLY A 212 -13.54 -20.22 23.41
N LEU A 213 -13.29 -19.23 24.27
CA LEU A 213 -12.45 -18.07 23.96
C LEU A 213 -11.01 -18.46 23.60
N ILE A 214 -10.41 -19.39 24.34
CA ILE A 214 -9.05 -19.87 24.08
C ILE A 214 -8.98 -20.60 22.73
N ALA A 215 -9.97 -21.44 22.40
CA ALA A 215 -10.02 -22.14 21.12
C ALA A 215 -10.07 -21.16 19.95
N VAL A 216 -10.93 -20.13 20.03
CA VAL A 216 -11.01 -19.09 18.99
C VAL A 216 -9.70 -18.30 18.88
N ALA A 217 -9.11 -17.91 20.01
CA ALA A 217 -7.82 -17.22 20.03
C ALA A 217 -6.70 -18.06 19.41
N ALA A 218 -6.66 -19.37 19.69
CA ALA A 218 -5.66 -20.28 19.11
C ALA A 218 -5.81 -20.42 17.59
N VAL A 219 -7.04 -20.51 17.07
CA VAL A 219 -7.31 -20.54 15.62
C VAL A 219 -6.87 -19.23 14.95
N LEU A 220 -7.23 -18.08 15.53
CA LEU A 220 -6.83 -16.77 15.00
C LEU A 220 -5.31 -16.59 15.03
N LEU A 221 -4.64 -17.06 16.09
CA LEU A 221 -3.20 -17.01 16.21
C LEU A 221 -2.52 -17.87 15.13
N ALA A 222 -2.97 -19.10 14.93
CA ALA A 222 -2.43 -19.98 13.89
C ALA A 222 -2.58 -19.35 12.50
N LEU A 223 -3.78 -18.81 12.18
CA LEU A 223 -4.03 -18.12 10.92
C LEU A 223 -3.12 -16.89 10.74
N SER A 224 -2.91 -16.11 11.81
CA SER A 224 -2.05 -14.93 11.79
C SER A 224 -0.59 -15.29 11.54
N VAL A 225 -0.08 -16.33 12.19
CA VAL A 225 1.30 -16.81 12.00
C VAL A 225 1.50 -17.33 10.57
N VAL A 226 0.58 -18.14 10.04
CA VAL A 226 0.68 -18.66 8.68
C VAL A 226 0.67 -17.51 7.66
N GLN A 227 -0.22 -16.53 7.82
CA GLN A 227 -0.24 -15.36 6.93
C GLN A 227 1.05 -14.55 7.05
N LEU A 228 1.55 -14.30 8.27
CA LEU A 228 2.76 -13.53 8.49
C LEU A 228 4.00 -14.16 7.83
N LEU A 229 4.12 -15.49 7.91
CA LEU A 229 5.21 -16.24 7.28
C LEU A 229 5.12 -16.26 5.74
N SER A 230 3.93 -16.03 5.17
CA SER A 230 3.73 -15.98 3.71
C SER A 230 4.01 -14.61 3.08
N LEU A 231 4.14 -13.55 3.90
CA LEU A 231 4.35 -12.18 3.41
C LEU A 231 5.84 -11.87 3.20
N PRO A 232 6.17 -11.04 2.20
CA PRO A 232 7.54 -10.59 1.99
C PRO A 232 7.98 -9.66 3.12
N GLY A 233 9.23 -9.81 3.56
CA GLY A 233 9.82 -8.98 4.61
C GLY A 233 9.76 -7.48 4.30
N PRO A 234 9.85 -6.62 5.33
CA PRO A 234 9.78 -5.18 5.16
C PRO A 234 10.90 -4.67 4.23
N PRO A 235 10.59 -3.70 3.34
CA PRO A 235 11.60 -3.10 2.47
C PRO A 235 12.64 -2.35 3.32
N SER A 236 13.90 -2.43 2.88
CA SER A 236 15.03 -1.69 3.45
C SER A 236 14.79 -0.18 3.41
#